data_AF-A0A9E4TUS7-F1
#
_entry.id   AF-A0A9E4TUS7-F1
#
_cell.length_a   1.000
_cell.length_b   1.000
_cell.length_c   1.000
_cell.angle_alpha   90.00
_cell.angle_beta   90.00
_cell.angle_gamma   90.00
#
_symmetry.space_group_name_H-M   'P 1'
#
loop_
_entity.id
_entity.type
_entity.pdbx_description
1 polymer ?
#
loop_
_entity_poly.entity_id
_entity_poly.type
_entity_poly.pdbx_seq_one_letter_code
_entity_poly.pdbx_strand_id
1 'polypeptide(L)'
;MSRVWVTTICLYLLTGCGEQPPESGAIPDMPRFAEERLAKGRSIWMGTCRNCHLLGVSGAPAVTDTIAWVPRIEKGAPALYRSALSGIKGDDGKYRMPPRGGNDRLKDEQVRQAVDYMIASVEALADK
;
A
#
# COMPACT_ATOMS: atom_id res chain seq x y z
N MET A 1 29.79 -62.91 2.09
CA MET A 1 29.03 -63.07 0.83
C MET A 1 27.56 -63.06 1.17
N SER A 2 26.74 -62.57 0.23
CA SER A 2 25.27 -62.39 0.28
C SER A 2 24.80 -60.96 0.55
N ARG A 3 24.49 -60.34 -0.59
CA ARG A 3 23.81 -59.07 -0.82
C ARG A 3 22.33 -59.23 -0.46
N VAL A 4 21.72 -58.23 0.17
CA VAL A 4 20.27 -58.01 0.13
C VAL A 4 20.03 -56.75 -0.69
N TRP A 5 19.25 -56.92 -1.74
CA TRP A 5 18.81 -55.92 -2.70
C TRP A 5 17.50 -55.28 -2.24
N VAL A 6 17.38 -53.95 -2.45
CA VAL A 6 16.17 -53.21 -2.89
C VAL A 6 14.97 -53.25 -1.90
N THR A 7 14.44 -52.15 -1.38
CA THR A 7 13.72 -51.05 -2.05
C THR A 7 13.37 -50.02 -0.97
N THR A 8 13.56 -48.74 -1.22
CA THR A 8 12.50 -47.71 -1.07
C THR A 8 13.06 -46.41 -1.63
N ILE A 9 12.67 -46.15 -2.87
CA ILE A 9 12.66 -44.84 -3.49
C ILE A 9 11.66 -43.99 -2.70
N CYS A 10 12.10 -42.89 -2.10
CA CYS A 10 11.22 -41.79 -1.72
C CYS A 10 11.57 -40.61 -2.61
N LEU A 11 10.90 -40.54 -3.76
CA LEU A 11 10.90 -39.43 -4.69
C LEU A 11 9.60 -38.64 -4.47
N TYR A 12 9.68 -37.31 -4.59
CA TYR A 12 8.63 -36.28 -4.42
C TYR A 12 8.35 -35.92 -2.95
N LEU A 13 8.54 -34.66 -2.52
CA LEU A 13 7.73 -33.52 -2.97
C LEU A 13 8.52 -32.21 -3.17
N LEU A 14 8.05 -31.47 -4.17
CA LEU A 14 8.28 -30.08 -4.48
C LEU A 14 7.69 -29.15 -3.39
N THR A 15 8.23 -27.92 -3.33
CA THR A 15 7.59 -26.67 -2.88
C THR A 15 7.14 -26.54 -1.42
N GLY A 16 7.70 -25.53 -0.74
CA GLY A 16 7.08 -24.92 0.44
C GLY A 16 7.86 -23.68 0.89
N CYS A 17 7.24 -22.51 0.79
CA CYS A 17 7.78 -21.17 0.94
C CYS A 17 8.61 -20.93 2.21
N GLY A 18 9.59 -20.03 2.10
CA GLY A 18 10.17 -19.37 3.28
C GLY A 18 9.08 -18.58 4.00
N GLU A 19 8.67 -19.07 5.17
CA GLU A 19 7.85 -18.35 6.12
C GLU A 19 8.72 -17.23 6.69
N GLN A 20 8.55 -15.99 6.22
CA GLN A 20 9.11 -14.85 6.91
C GLN A 20 8.41 -14.75 8.27
N PRO A 21 9.15 -14.82 9.40
CA PRO A 21 8.53 -14.69 10.71
C PRO A 21 7.83 -13.33 10.82
N PRO A 22 6.72 -13.23 11.58
CA PRO A 22 5.99 -11.98 11.72
C PRO A 22 6.89 -10.94 12.39
N GLU A 23 7.37 -9.98 11.60
CA GLU A 23 8.07 -8.82 12.14
C GLU A 23 7.10 -8.03 13.03
N SER A 24 7.46 -7.98 14.31
CA SER A 24 6.87 -7.28 15.44
C SER A 24 5.92 -6.09 15.18
N GLY A 25 4.76 -6.11 15.84
CA GLY A 25 3.93 -4.93 16.14
C GLY A 25 2.97 -4.53 15.01
N ALA A 26 1.84 -5.22 14.92
CA ALA A 26 0.91 -5.28 13.79
C ALA A 26 0.54 -3.93 13.14
N ILE A 27 1.33 -3.51 12.14
CA ILE A 27 0.85 -2.69 11.03
C ILE A 27 -0.10 -3.58 10.20
N PRO A 28 -1.32 -3.15 9.86
CA PRO A 28 -2.20 -3.90 8.97
C PRO A 28 -1.46 -4.28 7.68
N ASP A 29 -1.54 -5.54 7.26
CA ASP A 29 -0.95 -5.96 6.00
C ASP A 29 -1.72 -5.33 4.84
N MET A 30 -1.18 -4.22 4.33
CA MET A 30 -1.77 -3.48 3.21
C MET A 30 -1.58 -4.25 1.90
N PRO A 31 -2.56 -4.19 0.96
CA PRO A 31 -2.52 -4.93 -0.29
C PRO A 31 -1.20 -4.77 -1.05
N ARG A 32 -0.76 -5.86 -1.68
CA ARG A 32 0.37 -5.90 -2.60
C ARG A 32 -0.18 -6.20 -3.99
N PHE A 33 0.22 -5.41 -4.97
CA PHE A 33 -0.19 -5.56 -6.37
C PHE A 33 1.01 -5.95 -7.22
N ALA A 34 0.81 -6.86 -8.17
CA ALA A 34 1.86 -7.30 -9.10
C ALA A 34 2.12 -6.26 -10.22
N GLU A 35 1.13 -5.41 -10.50
CA GLU A 35 1.26 -4.33 -11.49
C GLU A 35 2.32 -3.32 -11.02
N GLU A 36 3.21 -2.93 -11.95
CA GLU A 36 4.43 -2.19 -11.65
C GLU A 36 4.16 -0.80 -11.05
N ARG A 37 3.19 -0.06 -11.59
CA ARG A 37 2.81 1.28 -11.13
C ARG A 37 2.32 1.24 -9.68
N LEU A 38 1.46 0.28 -9.35
CA LEU A 38 0.94 0.08 -7.99
C LEU A 38 2.01 -0.43 -7.03
N ALA A 39 2.94 -1.28 -7.49
CA ALA A 39 4.08 -1.74 -6.68
C ALA A 39 5.04 -0.58 -6.33
N LYS A 40 5.35 0.29 -7.29
CA LYS A 40 6.10 1.54 -7.05
C LYS A 40 5.34 2.47 -6.12
N GLY A 41 4.04 2.65 -6.38
CA GLY A 41 3.13 3.44 -5.56
C GLY A 41 3.11 3.02 -4.10
N ARG A 42 3.05 1.71 -3.84
CA ARG A 42 3.15 1.14 -2.50
C ARG A 42 4.44 1.54 -1.80
N SER A 43 5.57 1.45 -2.50
CA SER A 43 6.88 1.78 -1.92
C SER A 43 6.94 3.25 -1.49
N ILE A 44 6.40 4.15 -2.33
CA ILE A 44 6.33 5.59 -2.04
C ILE A 44 5.35 5.85 -0.89
N TRP A 45 4.18 5.22 -0.91
CA TRP A 45 3.18 5.33 0.14
C TRP A 45 3.73 4.88 1.49
N MET A 46 4.42 3.74 1.53
CA MET A 46 5.06 3.22 2.74
C MET A 46 6.15 4.17 3.28
N GLY A 47 6.90 4.83 2.40
CA GLY A 47 7.98 5.75 2.80
C GLY A 47 7.51 7.13 3.25
N THR A 48 6.36 7.61 2.76
CA THR A 48 5.91 9.00 2.97
C THR A 48 4.48 9.09 3.49
N CYS A 49 3.52 8.50 2.77
CA CYS A 49 2.10 8.77 2.96
C CYS A 49 1.47 8.00 4.14
N ARG A 50 1.98 6.80 4.45
CA ARG A 50 1.43 5.92 5.49
C ARG A 50 1.39 6.57 6.86
N ASN A 51 2.32 7.48 7.13
CA ASN A 51 2.48 8.14 8.44
C ASN A 51 1.18 8.83 8.87
N CYS A 52 0.38 9.31 7.91
CA CYS A 52 -0.93 9.88 8.17
C CYS A 52 -2.06 8.96 7.71
N HIS A 53 -1.92 8.35 6.53
CA HIS A 53 -3.03 7.67 5.86
C HIS A 53 -3.22 6.19 6.22
N LEU A 54 -2.30 5.57 6.98
CA LEU A 54 -2.52 4.19 7.43
C LEU A 54 -3.61 4.11 8.50
N LEU A 55 -3.49 4.95 9.55
CA LEU A 55 -4.38 4.95 10.71
C LEU A 55 -5.24 6.23 10.82
N GLY A 56 -5.19 7.09 9.81
CA GLY A 56 -5.96 8.34 9.79
C GLY A 56 -5.51 9.39 10.80
N VAL A 57 -4.19 9.48 11.04
CA VAL A 57 -3.61 10.44 11.99
C VAL A 57 -4.02 11.87 11.63
N SER A 58 -4.41 12.64 12.64
CA SER A 58 -4.86 14.04 12.48
C SER A 58 -6.04 14.22 11.53
N GLY A 59 -6.90 13.21 11.37
CA GLY A 59 -8.07 13.25 10.50
C GLY A 59 -7.76 13.01 9.02
N ALA A 60 -6.56 12.53 8.70
CA ALA A 60 -6.27 12.03 7.35
C ALA A 60 -7.23 10.87 7.02
N PRO A 61 -7.72 10.76 5.77
CA PRO A 61 -8.55 9.62 5.38
C PRO A 61 -7.70 8.35 5.44
N ALA A 62 -8.02 7.45 6.37
CA ALA A 62 -7.37 6.15 6.49
C ALA A 62 -7.72 5.30 5.28
N VAL A 63 -6.73 4.65 4.66
CA VAL A 63 -6.94 3.74 3.51
C VAL A 63 -7.82 2.53 3.82
N THR A 64 -7.99 2.21 5.11
CA THR A 64 -8.89 1.15 5.60
C THR A 64 -10.32 1.62 5.83
N ASP A 65 -10.58 2.94 5.83
CA ASP A 65 -11.93 3.50 5.93
C ASP A 65 -12.55 3.62 4.53
N THR A 66 -12.94 2.48 3.96
CA THR A 66 -13.39 2.41 2.57
C THR A 66 -14.62 3.27 2.31
N ILE A 67 -15.50 3.42 3.30
CA ILE A 67 -16.70 4.28 3.22
C ILE A 67 -16.31 5.76 3.10
N ALA A 68 -15.35 6.25 3.88
CA ALA A 68 -14.88 7.63 3.75
C ALA A 68 -14.22 7.90 2.39
N TRP A 69 -13.72 6.87 1.70
CA TRP A 69 -13.08 7.00 0.39
C TRP A 69 -14.05 7.01 -0.80
N VAL A 70 -15.29 6.51 -0.66
CA VAL A 70 -16.30 6.56 -1.73
C VAL A 70 -16.45 7.96 -2.34
N PRO A 71 -16.80 9.03 -1.58
CA PRO A 71 -16.96 10.37 -2.15
C PRO A 71 -15.64 11.02 -2.61
N ARG A 72 -14.48 10.40 -2.31
CA ARG A 72 -13.17 10.86 -2.78
C ARG A 72 -12.86 10.24 -4.14
N ILE A 73 -13.10 8.93 -4.29
CA ILE A 73 -12.90 8.20 -5.54
C ILE A 73 -13.87 8.70 -6.61
N GLU A 74 -15.11 9.04 -6.27
CA GLU A 74 -16.09 9.65 -7.19
C GLU A 74 -15.62 10.95 -7.85
N LYS A 75 -14.70 11.69 -7.22
CA LYS A 75 -14.09 12.90 -7.83
C LYS A 75 -13.11 12.58 -8.95
N GLY A 76 -12.72 11.31 -9.08
CA GLY A 76 -11.76 10.79 -10.05
C GLY A 76 -10.30 11.03 -9.65
N ALA A 77 -9.42 10.14 -10.15
CA ALA A 77 -7.99 10.19 -9.89
C ALA A 77 -7.33 11.55 -10.19
N PRO A 78 -7.67 12.29 -11.29
CA PRO A 78 -7.08 13.60 -11.54
C PRO A 78 -7.30 14.63 -10.42
N ALA A 79 -8.45 14.58 -9.74
CA ALA A 79 -8.73 15.47 -8.61
C ALA A 79 -7.87 15.09 -7.39
N LEU A 80 -7.77 13.80 -7.10
CA LEU A 80 -6.96 13.27 -6.00
C LEU A 80 -5.47 13.57 -6.20
N TYR A 81 -4.97 13.46 -7.43
CA TYR A 81 -3.60 13.87 -7.77
C TYR A 81 -3.36 15.33 -7.46
N ARG A 82 -4.27 16.24 -7.88
CA ARG A 82 -4.12 17.68 -7.61
C ARG A 82 -4.07 17.95 -6.10
N SER A 83 -4.94 17.32 -5.33
CA SER A 83 -4.92 17.44 -3.87
C SER A 83 -3.60 16.96 -3.27
N ALA A 84 -3.07 15.83 -3.72
CA ALA A 84 -1.81 15.30 -3.20
C ALA A 84 -0.58 16.13 -3.61
N LEU A 85 -0.56 16.65 -4.84
CA LEU A 85 0.52 17.47 -5.37
C LEU A 85 0.56 18.85 -4.72
N SER A 86 -0.59 19.52 -4.62
CA SER A 86 -0.70 20.90 -4.13
C SER A 86 -0.91 20.99 -2.61
N GLY A 87 -1.28 19.88 -1.97
CA GLY A 87 -1.69 19.85 -0.57
C GLY A 87 -3.10 20.41 -0.35
N ILE A 88 -3.58 20.27 0.88
CA ILE A 88 -4.88 20.75 1.35
C ILE A 88 -4.64 21.61 2.59
N LYS A 89 -5.10 22.86 2.56
CA LYS A 89 -5.08 23.77 3.71
C LYS A 89 -6.41 23.74 4.45
N GLY A 90 -6.36 23.96 5.76
CA GLY A 90 -7.55 24.28 6.55
C GLY A 90 -7.85 25.78 6.53
N ASP A 91 -8.92 26.18 7.20
CA ASP A 91 -9.40 27.57 7.25
C ASP A 91 -8.39 28.52 7.94
N ASP A 92 -7.54 27.97 8.79
CA ASP A 92 -6.42 28.67 9.44
C ASP A 92 -5.21 28.88 8.50
N GLY A 93 -5.31 28.49 7.24
CA GLY A 93 -4.25 28.58 6.23
C GLY A 93 -3.14 27.53 6.37
N LYS A 94 -3.19 26.65 7.38
CA LYS A 94 -2.17 25.62 7.61
C LYS A 94 -2.50 24.35 6.83
N TYR A 95 -1.47 23.67 6.34
CA TYR A 95 -1.64 22.39 5.65
C TYR A 95 -2.18 21.31 6.59
N ARG A 96 -3.32 20.72 6.21
CA ARG A 96 -3.85 19.47 6.77
C ARG A 96 -3.25 18.27 6.04
N MET A 97 -3.02 18.43 4.74
CA MET A 97 -2.21 17.53 3.92
C MET A 97 -1.14 18.39 3.24
N PRO A 98 0.14 18.26 3.59
CA PRO A 98 1.19 19.05 2.94
C PRO A 98 1.35 18.69 1.45
N PRO A 99 1.83 19.61 0.59
CA PRO A 99 2.14 19.31 -0.80
C PRO A 99 3.10 18.12 -0.90
N ARG A 100 2.83 17.20 -1.83
CA ARG A 100 3.61 15.95 -2.01
C ARG A 100 3.77 15.13 -0.73
N GLY A 101 2.79 15.18 0.17
CA GLY A 101 2.86 14.48 1.46
C GLY A 101 3.95 14.99 2.40
N GLY A 102 4.48 16.21 2.16
CA GLY A 102 5.55 16.81 2.96
C GLY A 102 6.95 16.39 2.51
N ASN A 103 7.08 15.68 1.39
CA ASN A 103 8.35 15.25 0.83
C ASN A 103 8.59 15.93 -0.53
N ASP A 104 9.37 17.01 -0.49
CA ASP A 104 9.71 17.83 -1.67
C ASP A 104 10.61 17.10 -2.69
N ARG A 105 11.21 15.98 -2.30
CA ARG A 105 12.05 15.14 -3.16
C ARG A 105 11.24 14.24 -4.09
N LEU A 106 9.94 14.07 -3.83
CA LEU A 106 9.08 13.28 -4.70
C LEU A 106 8.80 14.02 -6.00
N LYS A 107 8.99 13.33 -7.12
CA LYS A 107 8.51 13.78 -8.43
C LYS A 107 6.99 13.64 -8.49
N ASP A 108 6.34 14.46 -9.31
CA ASP A 108 4.88 14.43 -9.44
C ASP A 108 4.34 13.05 -9.81
N GLU A 109 5.06 12.34 -10.68
CA GLU A 109 4.71 10.97 -11.07
C GLU A 109 4.75 9.98 -9.90
N GLN A 110 5.70 10.14 -8.98
CA GLN A 110 5.78 9.32 -7.77
C GLN A 110 4.59 9.59 -6.84
N VAL A 111 4.16 10.85 -6.75
CA VAL A 111 2.96 11.20 -5.97
C VAL A 111 1.71 10.56 -6.60
N ARG A 112 1.57 10.60 -7.94
CA ARG A 112 0.43 9.95 -8.63
C ARG A 112 0.42 8.44 -8.39
N GLN A 113 1.57 7.77 -8.51
CA GLN A 113 1.70 6.34 -8.21
C GLN A 113 1.25 6.00 -6.78
N ALA A 114 1.63 6.82 -5.80
CA ALA A 114 1.19 6.63 -4.42
C ALA A 114 -0.33 6.82 -4.25
N VAL A 115 -0.92 7.81 -4.94
CA VAL A 115 -2.39 8.00 -4.95
C VAL A 115 -3.09 6.82 -5.60
N ASP A 116 -2.58 6.29 -6.71
CA ASP A 116 -3.13 5.11 -7.38
C ASP A 116 -3.10 3.88 -6.49
N TYR A 117 -1.98 3.68 -5.78
CA TYR A 117 -1.88 2.63 -4.78
C TYR A 117 -2.95 2.77 -3.69
N MET A 118 -3.21 3.99 -3.21
CA MET A 118 -4.24 4.21 -2.18
C MET A 118 -5.64 3.90 -2.71
N ILE A 119 -5.98 4.33 -3.92
CA ILE A 119 -7.28 4.05 -4.56
C ILE A 119 -7.46 2.54 -4.72
N ALA A 120 -6.49 1.87 -5.34
CA ALA A 120 -6.53 0.43 -5.56
C ALA A 120 -6.59 -0.36 -4.24
N SER A 121 -5.91 0.12 -3.19
CA SER A 121 -5.97 -0.49 -1.87
C SER A 121 -7.35 -0.37 -1.25
N VAL A 122 -8.00 0.79 -1.36
CA VAL A 122 -9.37 1.00 -0.88
C VAL A 122 -10.33 0.05 -1.59
N GLU A 123 -10.26 -0.03 -2.92
CA GLU A 123 -11.11 -0.91 -3.73
C GLU A 123 -10.90 -2.38 -3.33
N ALA A 124 -9.64 -2.84 -3.27
CA ALA A 124 -9.31 -4.20 -2.86
C ALA A 124 -9.67 -4.55 -1.41
N LEU A 125 -9.84 -3.55 -0.54
CA LEU A 125 -10.31 -3.72 0.84
C LEU A 125 -11.83 -3.67 0.94
N ALA A 126 -12.51 -2.98 0.03
CA ALA A 126 -13.97 -2.91 -0.01
C ALA A 126 -14.60 -4.21 -0.57
N ASP A 127 -13.86 -4.94 -1.40
CA ASP A 127 -14.28 -6.21 -2.00
C ASP A 127 -14.10 -7.42 -1.06
N LYS A 128 -13.59 -7.23 0.17
CA LYS A 128 -13.37 -8.28 1.18
C LYS A 128 -14.47 -8.26 2.23
#